data_AF-A0A177NTM0-F1
#
_entry.id   AF-A0A177NTM0-F1
#
_cell.length_a   1.000
_cell.length_b   1.000
_cell.length_c   1.000
_cell.angle_alpha   90.00
_cell.angle_beta   90.00
_cell.angle_gamma   90.00
#
_symmetry.space_group_name_H-M   'P 1'
#
loop_
_entity.id
_entity.type
_entity.pdbx_description
1 polymer ?
#
loop_
_entity_poly.entity_id
_entity_poly.type
_entity_poly.pdbx_seq_one_letter_code
_entity_poly.pdbx_strand_id
1 'polypeptide(L)'
;MNKIYASLILLALSLWVPSIYADIALQSKDEVQGSWKLDHTKKSISSSEVIPREDTWNFKDGKVTILHIPREGVFYDQPPVNYEIVEGKLNVAILGRPDKFEVFSLLDKDDKNMTLKGKFGVLYFFVKK
;
A
#
# COMPACT_ATOMS: atom_id res chain seq x y z
N MET A 1 -59.89 4.31 -28.82
CA MET A 1 -60.15 3.66 -27.50
C MET A 1 -59.61 2.23 -27.61
N ASN A 2 -58.66 1.71 -26.86
CA ASN A 2 -57.93 2.17 -25.67
C ASN A 2 -56.49 1.64 -25.77
N LYS A 3 -55.51 2.48 -25.42
CA LYS A 3 -54.08 2.12 -25.39
C LYS A 3 -53.80 1.34 -24.11
N ILE A 4 -53.21 0.16 -24.24
CA ILE A 4 -52.72 -0.63 -23.11
C ILE A 4 -51.43 0.04 -22.63
N TYR A 5 -51.48 0.75 -21.49
CA TYR A 5 -50.28 1.22 -20.80
C TYR A 5 -49.98 0.23 -19.66
N ALA A 6 -49.23 -0.82 -19.99
CA ALA A 6 -48.58 -1.63 -18.98
C ALA A 6 -47.07 -1.47 -19.17
N SER A 7 -46.38 -1.27 -18.04
CA SER A 7 -44.91 -1.24 -17.90
C SER A 7 -44.27 0.15 -17.95
N LEU A 8 -44.39 0.91 -16.85
CA LEU A 8 -43.35 1.85 -16.44
C LEU A 8 -42.48 1.19 -15.37
N ILE A 9 -41.56 0.38 -15.89
CA ILE A 9 -40.16 0.21 -15.50
C ILE A 9 -39.78 0.85 -14.15
N LEU A 10 -39.62 -0.03 -13.14
CA LEU A 10 -38.75 0.17 -12.00
C LEU A 10 -37.33 0.51 -12.50
N LEU A 11 -36.91 1.78 -12.38
CA LEU A 11 -35.51 2.16 -12.55
C LEU A 11 -35.08 3.08 -11.41
N ALA A 12 -35.07 2.53 -10.21
CA ALA A 12 -34.47 3.15 -9.03
C ALA A 12 -33.75 2.10 -8.19
N LEU A 13 -32.99 1.20 -8.83
CA LEU A 13 -31.86 0.58 -8.14
C LEU A 13 -30.64 1.46 -8.43
N SER A 14 -30.44 2.47 -7.58
CA SER A 14 -29.14 3.08 -7.39
C SER A 14 -28.18 1.96 -7.01
N LEU A 15 -27.32 1.58 -7.96
CA LEU A 15 -26.24 0.63 -7.73
C LEU A 15 -25.29 1.24 -6.70
N TRP A 16 -25.44 0.85 -5.43
CA TRP A 16 -24.33 0.89 -4.50
C TRP A 16 -23.34 -0.17 -4.94
N VAL A 17 -22.47 0.21 -5.89
CA VAL A 17 -21.30 -0.60 -6.21
C VAL A 17 -20.41 -0.52 -4.96
N PRO A 18 -20.11 -1.65 -4.28
CA PRO A 18 -19.10 -1.61 -3.23
C PRO A 18 -17.81 -1.12 -3.89
N SER A 19 -17.19 -0.08 -3.33
CA SER A 19 -15.86 0.36 -3.74
C SER A 19 -14.88 -0.76 -3.40
N ILE A 20 -14.69 -1.67 -4.35
CA ILE A 20 -13.54 -2.57 -4.35
C ILE A 20 -12.34 -1.63 -4.54
N TYR A 21 -11.56 -1.41 -3.49
CA TYR A 21 -10.26 -0.76 -3.62
C TYR A 21 -9.40 -1.64 -4.52
N ALA A 22 -9.40 -1.31 -5.81
CA ALA A 22 -8.52 -1.93 -6.78
C ALA A 22 -7.10 -1.45 -6.47
N ASP A 23 -6.14 -2.36 -6.53
CA ASP A 23 -4.73 -2.01 -6.37
C ASP A 23 -4.36 -0.97 -7.45
N ILE A 24 -3.72 0.13 -7.02
CA ILE A 24 -3.21 1.16 -7.91
C ILE A 24 -1.91 0.64 -8.52
N ALA A 25 -1.79 0.68 -9.84
CA ALA A 25 -0.55 0.28 -10.52
C ALA A 25 0.47 1.42 -10.44
N LEU A 26 1.60 1.17 -9.77
CA LEU A 26 2.78 2.05 -9.82
C LEU A 26 3.36 2.04 -11.24
N GLN A 27 3.58 3.20 -11.84
CA GLN A 27 4.13 3.32 -13.19
C GLN A 27 5.66 3.40 -13.16
N SER A 28 6.24 3.94 -12.08
CA SER A 28 7.68 4.18 -11.99
C SER A 28 8.20 4.18 -10.55
N LYS A 29 9.53 4.04 -10.42
CA LYS A 29 10.23 4.18 -9.12
C LYS A 29 10.08 5.58 -8.52
N ASP A 30 9.81 6.58 -9.35
CA ASP A 30 9.73 7.99 -8.94
C ASP A 30 8.51 8.28 -8.07
N GLU A 31 7.45 7.47 -8.21
CA GLU A 31 6.22 7.64 -7.45
C GLU A 31 6.38 7.38 -5.96
N VAL A 32 7.35 6.54 -5.55
CA VAL A 32 7.58 6.21 -4.13
C VAL A 32 8.75 6.96 -3.50
N GLN A 33 9.43 7.83 -4.26
CA GLN A 33 10.63 8.54 -3.81
C GLN A 33 10.38 9.37 -2.54
N GLY A 34 11.42 9.48 -1.73
CA GLY A 34 11.43 10.30 -0.53
C GLY A 34 11.44 9.49 0.77
N SER A 35 11.24 10.22 1.87
CA SER A 35 11.25 9.67 3.21
C SER A 35 9.82 9.47 3.70
N TRP A 36 9.51 8.24 4.12
CA TRP A 36 8.19 7.83 4.57
C TRP A 36 8.29 7.21 5.95
N LYS A 37 7.69 7.84 6.96
CA LYS A 37 7.53 7.21 8.27
C LYS A 37 6.44 6.14 8.17
N LEU A 38 6.76 4.90 8.51
CA LEU A 38 5.75 3.88 8.74
C LEU A 38 5.08 4.19 10.08
N ASP A 39 3.84 4.66 10.04
CA ASP A 39 3.11 5.08 11.23
C ASP A 39 2.52 3.88 11.97
N HIS A 40 1.89 2.96 11.23
CA HIS A 40 1.35 1.73 11.77
C HIS A 40 1.16 0.65 10.70
N THR A 41 0.92 -0.58 11.17
CA THR A 41 0.45 -1.69 10.33
C THR A 41 -0.84 -2.29 10.85
N LYS A 42 -1.58 -2.95 9.95
CA LYS A 42 -2.74 -3.79 10.28
C LYS A 42 -2.59 -5.16 9.60
N LYS A 43 -3.00 -6.23 10.27
CA LYS A 43 -2.94 -7.59 9.70
C LYS A 43 -3.82 -7.76 8.45
N SER A 44 -4.91 -7.01 8.38
CA SER A 44 -5.83 -6.97 7.24
C SER A 44 -6.67 -5.70 7.31
N ILE A 45 -7.43 -5.43 6.24
CA ILE A 45 -8.38 -4.32 6.19
C ILE A 45 -9.46 -4.42 7.29
N SER A 46 -9.89 -5.65 7.60
CA SER A 46 -10.93 -5.94 8.60
C SER A 46 -10.39 -6.04 10.04
N SER A 47 -9.07 -6.05 10.23
CA SER A 47 -8.48 -6.13 11.57
C SER A 47 -8.80 -4.85 12.35
N SER A 48 -9.17 -4.98 13.62
CA SER A 48 -9.29 -3.87 14.56
C SER A 48 -7.95 -3.54 15.24
N GLU A 49 -6.99 -4.47 15.20
CA GLU A 49 -5.67 -4.31 15.80
C GLU A 49 -4.82 -3.38 14.94
N VAL A 50 -4.31 -2.31 15.56
CA VAL A 50 -3.36 -1.38 14.96
C VAL A 50 -2.03 -1.55 15.68
N ILE A 51 -0.99 -1.92 14.92
CA ILE A 51 0.35 -2.13 15.46
C ILE A 51 1.15 -0.85 15.16
N PRO A 52 1.47 -0.02 16.16
CA PRO A 52 2.22 1.20 15.94
C PRO A 52 3.64 0.87 15.45
N ARG A 53 4.18 1.76 14.63
CA ARG A 53 5.49 1.65 14.01
C ARG A 53 6.25 2.95 14.15
N GLU A 54 7.57 2.85 14.12
CA GLU A 54 8.48 3.99 14.29
C GLU A 54 9.54 4.05 13.18
N ASP A 55 9.59 3.01 12.33
CA ASP A 55 10.56 2.92 11.25
C ASP A 55 10.30 3.95 10.14
N THR A 56 11.38 4.37 9.49
CA THR A 56 11.34 5.30 8.35
C THR A 56 11.95 4.63 7.13
N TRP A 57 11.20 4.61 6.03
CA TRP A 57 11.61 4.06 4.74
C TRP A 57 12.04 5.20 3.82
N ASN A 58 13.32 5.20 3.46
CA ASN A 58 13.93 6.20 2.58
C ASN A 58 14.16 5.59 1.20
N PHE A 59 13.29 5.92 0.25
CA PHE A 59 13.43 5.54 -1.14
C PHE A 59 14.24 6.60 -1.87
N LYS A 60 15.36 6.18 -2.45
CA LYS A 60 16.25 7.04 -3.23
C LYS A 60 17.07 6.22 -4.23
N ASP A 61 17.14 6.68 -5.47
CA ASP A 61 18.02 6.13 -6.52
C ASP A 61 17.89 4.60 -6.70
N GLY A 62 16.65 4.08 -6.62
CA GLY A 62 16.37 2.64 -6.76
C GLY A 62 16.80 1.80 -5.56
N LYS A 63 17.15 2.43 -4.44
CA LYS A 63 17.41 1.78 -3.16
C LYS A 63 16.46 2.27 -2.08
N VAL A 64 16.11 1.37 -1.16
CA VAL A 64 15.36 1.71 0.06
C VAL A 64 16.23 1.40 1.26
N THR A 65 16.36 2.39 2.15
CA THR A 65 17.00 2.25 3.46
C THR A 65 15.90 2.33 4.51
N ILE A 66 15.85 1.37 5.43
CA ILE A 66 14.84 1.35 6.49
C ILE A 66 15.53 1.66 7.81
N LEU A 67 15.20 2.79 8.41
CA LEU A 67 15.81 3.30 9.63
C LEU A 67 14.89 3.11 10.82
N HIS A 68 15.47 3.08 12.02
CA HIS A 68 14.78 3.13 13.29
C HIS A 68 13.75 1.99 13.49
N ILE A 69 14.13 0.78 13.10
CA ILE A 69 13.26 -0.40 13.22
C ILE A 69 13.26 -0.87 14.68
N PRO A 70 12.09 -0.92 15.36
CA PRO A 70 12.01 -1.38 16.75
C PRO A 70 12.39 -2.86 16.91
N ARG A 71 13.22 -3.16 17.91
CA ARG A 71 13.61 -4.53 18.35
C ARG A 71 13.81 -4.52 19.86
N GLU A 72 13.03 -5.29 20.62
CA GLU A 72 13.24 -5.57 22.07
C GLU A 72 14.07 -4.53 22.85
N GLY A 73 13.56 -3.30 22.98
CA GLY A 73 14.19 -2.23 23.76
C GLY A 73 15.28 -1.41 23.06
N VAL A 74 15.61 -1.72 21.80
CA VAL A 74 16.57 -0.99 20.95
C VAL A 74 16.00 -0.74 19.55
N PHE A 75 16.74 0.01 18.75
CA PHE A 75 16.45 0.24 17.34
C PHE A 75 17.64 -0.21 16.49
N TYR A 76 17.35 -0.63 15.26
CA TYR A 76 18.39 -0.88 14.26
C TYR A 76 18.02 -0.27 12.92
N ASP A 77 19.06 0.02 12.14
CA ASP A 77 18.94 0.50 10.77
C ASP A 77 19.29 -0.63 9.80
N GLN A 78 18.40 -0.87 8.84
CA GLN A 78 18.66 -1.77 7.74
C GLN A 78 19.51 -1.07 6.67
N PRO A 79 20.64 -1.67 6.23
CA PRO A 79 21.39 -1.17 5.09
C PRO A 79 20.53 -1.04 3.82
N PRO A 80 20.92 -0.17 2.87
CA PRO A 80 20.18 0.02 1.64
C PRO A 80 20.05 -1.28 0.83
N VAL A 81 18.83 -1.60 0.42
CA VAL A 81 18.52 -2.72 -0.49
C VAL A 81 17.89 -2.18 -1.77
N ASN A 82 17.98 -2.92 -2.87
CA ASN A 82 17.37 -2.50 -4.13
C ASN A 82 15.84 -2.55 -4.02
N TYR A 83 15.17 -1.65 -4.73
CA TYR A 83 13.75 -1.80 -5.04
C TYR A 83 13.48 -1.57 -6.52
N GLU A 84 12.39 -2.14 -7.00
CA GLU A 84 11.94 -2.01 -8.38
C GLU A 84 10.42 -2.01 -8.48
N ILE A 85 9.92 -1.49 -9.61
CA ILE A 85 8.51 -1.57 -9.95
C ILE A 85 8.36 -2.63 -11.04
N VAL A 86 7.63 -3.70 -10.73
CA VAL A 86 7.38 -4.81 -11.64
C VAL A 86 5.88 -5.07 -11.67
N GLU A 87 5.29 -5.06 -12.86
CA GLU A 87 3.84 -5.27 -13.05
C GLU A 87 2.96 -4.38 -12.15
N GLY A 88 3.37 -3.12 -11.98
CA GLY A 88 2.63 -2.16 -11.15
C GLY A 88 2.84 -2.29 -9.64
N LYS A 89 3.72 -3.20 -9.19
CA LYS A 89 3.96 -3.48 -7.77
C LYS A 89 5.35 -3.06 -7.35
N LEU A 90 5.48 -2.65 -6.08
CA LEU A 90 6.76 -2.36 -5.46
C LEU A 90 7.39 -3.67 -4.97
N ASN A 91 8.53 -4.02 -5.54
CA ASN A 91 9.36 -5.12 -5.10
C ASN A 91 10.55 -4.57 -4.33
N VAL A 92 10.69 -4.93 -3.06
CA VAL A 92 11.84 -4.56 -2.22
C VAL A 92 12.69 -5.80 -1.98
N ALA A 93 13.97 -5.75 -2.34
CA ALA A 93 14.88 -6.87 -2.15
C ALA A 93 15.07 -7.19 -0.66
N ILE A 94 15.15 -8.47 -0.32
CA ILE A 94 15.36 -8.93 1.05
C ILE A 94 16.86 -8.83 1.37
N LEU A 95 17.20 -8.21 2.51
CA LEU A 95 18.59 -8.07 2.94
C LEU A 95 19.30 -9.44 2.98
N GLY A 96 20.47 -9.52 2.36
CA GLY A 96 21.25 -10.76 2.24
C GLY A 96 20.68 -11.79 1.26
N ARG A 97 19.58 -11.49 0.56
CA ARG A 97 18.94 -12.35 -0.44
C ARG A 97 18.47 -11.50 -1.64
N PRO A 98 19.39 -10.96 -2.46
CA PRO A 98 19.06 -9.98 -3.51
C PRO A 98 18.09 -10.52 -4.57
N ASP A 99 18.03 -11.85 -4.79
CA ASP A 99 17.11 -12.49 -5.73
C ASP A 99 15.71 -12.76 -5.14
N LYS A 100 15.46 -12.33 -3.90
CA LYS A 100 14.18 -12.49 -3.22
C LYS A 100 13.63 -11.11 -2.87
N PHE A 101 12.34 -10.94 -3.08
CA PHE A 101 11.66 -9.67 -2.88
C PHE A 101 10.47 -9.83 -1.93
N GLU A 102 10.26 -8.81 -1.10
CA GLU A 102 8.95 -8.53 -0.54
C GLU A 102 8.17 -7.68 -1.56
N VAL A 103 6.96 -8.12 -1.87
CA VAL A 103 6.13 -7.53 -2.93
C VAL A 103 4.95 -6.81 -2.30
N PHE A 104 4.75 -5.57 -2.71
CA PHE A 104 3.70 -4.68 -2.22
C PHE A 104 2.84 -4.17 -3.37
N SER A 105 1.52 -4.27 -3.21
CA SER A 105 0.58 -3.50 -4.02
C SER A 105 0.39 -2.12 -3.41
N LEU A 106 0.23 -1.09 -4.23
CA LEU A 106 -0.23 0.21 -3.77
C LEU A 106 -1.75 0.19 -3.63
N LEU A 107 -2.29 0.63 -2.49
CA LEU A 107 -3.74 0.77 -2.31
C LEU A 107 -4.21 2.20 -2.40
N ASP A 108 -3.41 3.13 -1.87
CA ASP A 108 -3.74 4.55 -1.83
C ASP A 108 -2.47 5.37 -1.72
N LYS A 109 -2.49 6.57 -2.31
CA LYS A 109 -1.38 7.51 -2.23
C LYS A 109 -1.81 8.94 -2.55
N ASP A 110 -1.33 9.86 -1.72
CA ASP A 110 -1.31 11.29 -2.01
C ASP A 110 0.10 11.87 -1.74
N ASP A 111 0.20 13.20 -1.60
CA ASP A 111 1.45 13.90 -1.34
C ASP A 111 2.00 13.70 0.08
N LYS A 112 1.17 13.24 1.02
CA LYS A 112 1.44 13.11 2.46
C LYS A 112 1.31 11.68 2.97
N ASN A 113 0.50 10.84 2.32
CA ASN A 113 0.15 9.51 2.79
C ASN A 113 0.38 8.48 1.69
N MET A 114 0.75 7.27 2.10
CA MET A 114 0.86 6.12 1.21
C MET A 114 0.44 4.86 1.96
N THR A 115 -0.42 4.04 1.35
CA THR A 115 -0.83 2.75 1.91
C THR A 115 -0.37 1.62 1.00
N LEU A 116 0.50 0.76 1.51
CA LEU A 116 0.96 -0.45 0.83
C LEU A 116 0.28 -1.68 1.41
N LYS A 117 -0.06 -2.64 0.54
CA LYS A 117 -0.53 -3.97 0.91
C LYS A 117 0.55 -4.99 0.60
N GLY A 118 1.14 -5.55 1.65
CA GLY A 118 2.14 -6.61 1.55
C GLY A 118 1.51 -8.00 1.46
N LYS A 119 2.37 -9.01 1.67
CA LYS A 119 1.96 -10.42 1.65
C LYS A 119 0.87 -10.69 2.68
N PHE A 120 -0.04 -11.60 2.35
CA PHE A 120 -1.16 -12.03 3.22
C PHE A 120 -2.15 -10.92 3.61
N GLY A 121 -2.12 -9.77 2.92
CA GLY A 121 -3.06 -8.67 3.15
C GLY A 121 -2.67 -7.72 4.27
N VAL A 122 -1.44 -7.82 4.79
CA VAL A 122 -0.91 -6.86 5.77
C VAL A 122 -0.86 -5.47 5.14
N LEU A 123 -1.40 -4.48 5.83
CA LEU A 123 -1.43 -3.09 5.41
C LEU A 123 -0.38 -2.30 6.14
N TYR A 124 0.34 -1.46 5.40
CA TYR A 124 1.40 -0.59 5.87
C TYR A 124 0.99 0.86 5.56
N PHE A 125 0.83 1.67 6.61
CA PHE A 125 0.35 3.03 6.50
C PHE A 125 1.49 4.00 6.75
N PHE A 126 1.85 4.74 5.70
CA PHE A 126 2.98 5.65 5.71
C PHE A 126 2.51 7.11 5.71
N VAL A 127 3.27 7.93 6.41
CA VAL A 127 3.18 9.39 6.38
C VAL A 127 4.51 9.95 5.87
N LYS A 128 4.46 10.87 4.92
CA LYS A 128 5.65 11.50 4.35
C LYS A 128 6.34 12.38 5.38
N LYS A 129 7.67 12.35 5.39
CA LYS A 129 8.53 13.16 6.25
C LYS A 129 8.97 14.45 5.58
#